data_AF-A0A2D8BCC7-F1
#
_entry.id   AF-A0A2D8BCC7-F1
#
_cell.length_a   1.000
_cell.length_b   1.000
_cell.length_c   1.000
_cell.angle_alpha   90.00
_cell.angle_beta   90.00
_cell.angle_gamma   90.00
#
_symmetry.space_group_name_H-M   'P 1'
#
loop_
_entity.id
_entity.type
_entity.pdbx_description
1 polymer ?
#
loop_
_entity_poly.entity_id
_entity_poly.type
_entity_poly.pdbx_seq_one_letter_code
_entity_poly.pdbx_strand_id
1 'polypeptide(L)'
;MLQGGLGLGVAALGLGPVGTLLAKAGSGLRASQGYGPLAPVSDRATGLPLLQLPRGFEYTSFGWAGEEIAPGQSCPGKHDGMGVVGAEGDIVTLVRNHELTREPGGSFAPAAATYDSDVRGGTVTLRFDTARGAFVDATPSLSGTLVNCAGGVTPWGSWLSCEEIVVDAGQKVRITKDYVHEMKRSHGFVFEVPGKGLSNAEPLLDMGQMEHEAAAVDPRDGIVYLTEDQEPHAGFYRFIPKVPGQLHRGGRLQMLRAEGAPDLRRGRRVGEVLKVRWVEIEEPTRGRSANGDPDGLVRQGLANGGSSFIRLEGVIVEEGRVFFISTSGGDARC
;
A
#
# COMPACT_ATOMS: atom_id res chain seq x y z
N MET A 1 -15.51 -31.72 -50.84
CA MET A 1 -15.62 -32.23 -49.46
C MET A 1 -15.15 -31.08 -48.57
N LEU A 2 -16.00 -30.22 -47.96
CA LEU A 2 -17.03 -30.48 -46.92
C LEU A 2 -16.47 -31.47 -45.88
N GLN A 3 -16.25 -31.20 -44.59
CA GLN A 3 -16.72 -30.21 -43.60
C GLN A 3 -15.61 -30.09 -42.50
N GLY A 4 -15.37 -28.96 -41.81
CA GLY A 4 -16.04 -28.51 -40.57
C GLY A 4 -15.41 -29.17 -39.32
N GLY A 5 -15.05 -28.53 -38.20
CA GLY A 5 -15.18 -27.18 -37.64
C GLY A 5 -14.77 -27.22 -36.15
N LEU A 6 -15.05 -26.11 -35.43
CA LEU A 6 -14.71 -25.74 -34.04
C LEU A 6 -13.29 -25.17 -33.85
N GLY A 7 -13.06 -23.86 -33.66
CA GLY A 7 -13.93 -22.83 -33.08
C GLY A 7 -13.51 -22.51 -31.64
N LEU A 8 -12.27 -22.05 -31.44
CA LEU A 8 -11.86 -21.42 -30.19
C LEU A 8 -12.25 -19.94 -30.27
N GLY A 9 -13.49 -19.66 -29.85
CA GLY A 9 -13.90 -18.31 -29.52
C GLY A 9 -13.05 -17.83 -28.34
N VAL A 10 -12.03 -17.03 -28.64
CA VAL A 10 -11.38 -16.19 -27.64
C VAL A 10 -12.42 -15.14 -27.28
N ALA A 11 -13.12 -15.34 -26.16
CA ALA A 11 -13.84 -14.27 -25.51
C ALA A 11 -12.79 -13.20 -25.17
N ALA A 12 -12.72 -12.16 -26.00
CA ALA A 12 -12.03 -10.94 -25.65
C ALA A 12 -12.80 -10.33 -24.47
N LEU A 13 -12.41 -10.72 -23.25
CA LEU A 13 -12.72 -9.96 -22.05
C LEU A 13 -12.05 -8.60 -22.28
N GLY A 14 -12.85 -7.65 -22.76
CA GLY A 14 -12.42 -6.29 -22.99
C GLY A 14 -11.88 -5.74 -21.68
N LEU A 15 -10.67 -5.19 -21.74
CA LEU A 15 -10.10 -4.48 -20.61
C LEU A 15 -10.97 -3.26 -20.29
N GLY A 16 -11.25 -3.04 -19.02
CA GLY A 16 -11.87 -1.87 -18.44
C GLY A 16 -10.96 -0.65 -18.60
N PRO A 17 -11.42 0.55 -18.22
CA PRO A 17 -10.72 1.79 -18.49
C PRO A 17 -9.30 1.82 -17.87
N VAL A 18 -9.16 1.31 -16.64
CA VAL A 18 -7.89 1.26 -15.90
C VAL A 18 -6.98 0.16 -16.46
N GLY A 19 -7.51 -1.05 -16.66
CA GLY A 19 -6.76 -2.16 -17.27
C GLY A 19 -6.25 -1.84 -18.67
N THR A 20 -7.02 -1.08 -19.47
CA THR A 20 -6.62 -0.60 -20.79
C THR A 20 -5.50 0.44 -20.71
N LEU A 21 -5.55 1.36 -19.74
CA LEU A 21 -4.53 2.39 -19.55
C LEU A 21 -3.18 1.76 -19.16
N LEU A 22 -3.20 0.81 -18.22
CA LEU A 22 -2.01 0.13 -17.74
C LEU A 22 -1.42 -0.84 -18.78
N ALA A 23 -2.27 -1.57 -19.52
CA ALA A 23 -1.81 -2.42 -20.62
C ALA A 23 -1.15 -1.59 -21.74
N LYS A 24 -1.63 -0.37 -22.01
CA LYS A 24 -1.02 0.57 -22.96
C LYS A 24 0.33 1.11 -22.50
N ALA A 25 0.60 1.18 -21.19
CA ALA A 25 1.92 1.55 -20.68
C ALA A 25 2.99 0.50 -21.03
N GLY A 26 2.61 -0.78 -21.13
CA GLY A 26 3.50 -1.87 -21.57
C GLY A 26 3.73 -1.95 -23.09
N SER A 27 2.84 -1.35 -23.90
CA SER A 27 2.93 -1.34 -25.37
C SER A 27 3.24 0.08 -25.86
N GLY A 28 4.52 0.43 -26.00
CA GLY A 28 5.01 1.64 -26.69
C GLY A 28 4.10 2.89 -26.57
N LEU A 29 4.36 3.71 -25.55
CA LEU A 29 3.62 4.94 -25.23
C LEU A 29 3.21 5.74 -26.48
N ARG A 30 1.95 5.63 -26.92
CA ARG A 30 1.30 6.79 -27.54
C ARG A 30 1.04 7.75 -26.40
N ALA A 31 1.80 8.83 -26.33
CA ALA A 31 1.53 9.92 -25.41
C ALA A 31 0.06 10.31 -25.54
N SER A 32 -0.72 10.04 -24.49
CA SER A 32 -2.05 10.62 -24.34
C SER A 32 -1.87 12.14 -24.38
N GLN A 33 -2.76 12.89 -25.04
CA GLN A 33 -2.73 14.35 -24.97
C GLN A 33 -2.99 14.88 -23.54
N GLY A 34 -3.22 13.99 -22.58
CA GLY A 34 -3.57 14.33 -21.20
C GLY A 34 -4.90 15.05 -21.17
N TYR A 35 -5.15 15.79 -20.08
CA TYR A 35 -6.35 16.60 -19.91
C TYR A 35 -6.15 18.06 -20.35
N GLY A 36 -5.04 18.36 -21.03
CA GLY A 36 -4.63 19.72 -21.41
C GLY A 36 -3.73 20.41 -20.38
N PRO A 37 -3.42 21.71 -20.57
CA PRO A 37 -2.52 22.46 -19.71
C PRO A 37 -3.09 22.66 -18.30
N LEU A 38 -2.22 22.69 -17.30
CA LEU A 38 -2.56 22.97 -15.91
C LEU A 38 -2.67 24.48 -15.68
N ALA A 39 -3.64 24.90 -14.86
CA ALA A 39 -3.81 26.27 -14.40
C ALA A 39 -4.24 26.28 -12.93
N PRO A 40 -3.92 27.33 -12.15
CA PRO A 40 -4.38 27.45 -10.77
C PRO A 40 -5.91 27.38 -10.68
N VAL A 41 -6.43 26.55 -9.77
CA VAL A 41 -7.85 26.43 -9.47
C VAL A 41 -8.05 26.78 -8.00
N SER A 42 -9.06 27.60 -7.69
CA SER A 42 -9.41 27.89 -6.30
C SER A 42 -10.00 26.66 -5.63
N ASP A 43 -9.47 26.29 -4.48
CA ASP A 43 -10.04 25.30 -3.57
C ASP A 43 -11.47 25.71 -3.18
N ARG A 44 -12.42 24.79 -3.29
CA ARG A 44 -13.81 25.03 -2.88
C ARG A 44 -13.96 25.25 -1.38
N ALA A 45 -13.06 24.73 -0.54
CA ALA A 45 -13.12 24.91 0.90
C ALA A 45 -12.53 26.26 1.35
N THR A 46 -11.32 26.59 0.90
CA THR A 46 -10.57 27.77 1.38
C THR A 46 -10.63 28.98 0.46
N GLY A 47 -11.01 28.81 -0.81
CA GLY A 47 -10.94 29.82 -1.86
C GLY A 47 -9.52 30.05 -2.42
N LEU A 48 -8.50 29.40 -1.86
CA LEU A 48 -7.10 29.58 -2.21
C LEU A 48 -6.67 28.70 -3.39
N PRO A 49 -5.77 29.17 -4.27
CA PRO A 49 -5.28 28.39 -5.42
C PRO A 49 -4.13 27.45 -5.05
N LEU A 50 -4.44 26.39 -4.30
CA LEU A 50 -3.46 25.42 -3.78
C LEU A 50 -2.97 24.42 -4.84
N LEU A 51 -3.80 24.08 -5.82
CA LEU A 51 -3.48 23.13 -6.89
C LEU A 51 -3.64 23.75 -8.28
N GLN A 52 -2.82 23.28 -9.22
CA GLN A 52 -3.02 23.54 -10.65
C GLN A 52 -3.66 22.32 -11.30
N LEU A 53 -4.81 22.52 -11.95
CA LEU A 53 -5.59 21.45 -12.57
C LEU A 53 -5.90 21.77 -14.03
N PRO A 54 -6.23 20.76 -14.86
CA PRO A 54 -6.71 20.99 -16.22
C PRO A 54 -8.05 21.73 -16.22
N ARG A 55 -8.37 22.37 -17.36
CA ARG A 55 -9.64 23.08 -17.53
C ARG A 55 -10.84 22.16 -17.23
N GLY A 56 -11.76 22.64 -16.37
CA GLY A 56 -13.00 21.94 -16.03
C GLY A 56 -12.90 21.03 -14.80
N PHE A 57 -11.70 20.87 -14.24
CA PHE A 57 -11.50 20.16 -12.97
C PHE A 57 -11.66 21.14 -11.80
N GLU A 58 -12.15 20.61 -10.68
CA GLU A 58 -12.29 21.31 -9.40
C GLU A 58 -11.81 20.41 -8.26
N TYR A 59 -11.55 20.99 -7.10
CA TYR A 59 -11.19 20.24 -5.90
C TYR A 59 -11.69 20.93 -4.62
N THR A 60 -11.88 20.12 -3.59
CA THR A 60 -12.10 20.56 -2.22
C THR A 60 -11.01 19.96 -1.34
N SER A 61 -10.28 20.78 -0.61
CA SER A 61 -9.35 20.31 0.43
C SER A 61 -10.11 20.00 1.74
N PHE A 62 -9.64 19.02 2.52
CA PHE A 62 -10.25 18.65 3.80
C PHE A 62 -9.27 17.89 4.71
N GLY A 63 -9.59 17.85 6.01
CA GLY A 63 -8.86 17.09 7.01
C GLY A 63 -7.39 17.47 7.07
N TRP A 64 -7.11 18.76 7.25
CA TRP A 64 -5.77 19.34 7.21
C TRP A 64 -4.97 18.96 8.45
N ALA A 65 -3.65 18.78 8.31
CA ALA A 65 -2.79 18.53 9.46
C ALA A 65 -2.92 19.65 10.51
N GLY A 66 -3.08 19.28 11.78
CA GLY A 66 -3.31 20.20 12.89
C GLY A 66 -4.76 20.63 13.10
N GLU A 67 -5.65 20.47 12.12
CA GLU A 67 -7.08 20.73 12.26
C GLU A 67 -7.71 19.80 13.28
N GLU A 68 -8.64 20.28 14.10
CA GLU A 68 -9.34 19.43 15.07
C GLU A 68 -10.30 18.48 14.33
N ILE A 69 -10.04 17.17 14.43
CA ILE A 69 -10.83 16.13 13.77
C ILE A 69 -11.80 15.42 14.71
N ALA A 70 -11.54 15.50 16.01
CA ALA A 70 -12.42 15.07 17.09
C ALA A 70 -12.12 15.92 18.33
N PRO A 71 -13.03 16.02 19.33
CA PRO A 71 -12.82 16.86 20.50
C PRO A 71 -11.46 16.62 21.18
N GLY A 72 -10.59 17.64 21.17
CA GLY A 72 -9.24 17.58 21.73
C GLY A 72 -8.21 16.82 20.90
N GLN A 73 -8.54 16.42 19.68
CA GLN A 73 -7.68 15.63 18.80
C GLN A 73 -7.43 16.35 17.48
N SER A 74 -6.19 16.80 17.28
CA SER A 74 -5.73 17.32 15.99
C SER A 74 -5.46 16.20 15.00
N CYS A 75 -5.70 16.48 13.73
CA CYS A 75 -5.31 15.66 12.60
C CYS A 75 -3.78 15.49 12.59
N PRO A 76 -3.27 14.25 12.62
CA PRO A 76 -1.83 14.04 12.51
C PRO A 76 -1.30 14.51 11.15
N GLY A 77 0.00 14.79 11.05
CA GLY A 77 0.64 15.21 9.79
C GLY A 77 0.93 14.02 8.86
N LYS A 78 1.78 14.26 7.85
CA LYS A 78 2.32 13.25 6.94
C LYS A 78 1.26 12.29 6.36
N HIS A 79 0.24 12.88 5.75
CA HIS A 79 -0.81 12.12 5.07
C HIS A 79 -0.20 11.33 3.92
N ASP A 80 -0.57 10.06 3.81
CA ASP A 80 -0.10 9.18 2.75
C ASP A 80 -1.26 8.35 2.19
N GLY A 81 -1.04 7.07 1.88
CA GLY A 81 -1.99 6.20 1.20
C GLY A 81 -3.38 6.21 1.84
N MET A 82 -4.38 6.25 0.98
CA MET A 82 -5.79 6.21 1.38
C MET A 82 -6.64 5.51 0.34
N GLY A 83 -7.78 4.99 0.79
CA GLY A 83 -8.75 4.36 -0.08
C GLY A 83 -10.17 4.48 0.44
N VAL A 84 -11.14 4.46 -0.48
CA VAL A 84 -12.57 4.39 -0.15
C VAL A 84 -12.89 2.97 0.27
N VAL A 85 -13.31 2.78 1.52
CA VAL A 85 -13.61 1.48 2.13
C VAL A 85 -15.11 1.24 2.32
N GLY A 86 -15.94 2.26 2.06
CA GLY A 86 -17.40 2.14 2.13
C GLY A 86 -18.10 3.35 1.54
N ALA A 87 -19.39 3.18 1.21
CA ALA A 87 -20.26 4.25 0.75
C ALA A 87 -21.69 4.05 1.27
N GLU A 88 -22.30 5.11 1.78
CA GLU A 88 -23.68 5.17 2.26
C GLU A 88 -24.37 6.37 1.61
N GLY A 89 -25.12 6.12 0.53
CA GLY A 89 -25.66 7.20 -0.31
C GLY A 89 -24.52 8.01 -0.94
N ASP A 90 -24.55 9.33 -0.75
CA ASP A 90 -23.51 10.25 -1.27
C ASP A 90 -22.28 10.36 -0.34
N ILE A 91 -22.33 9.72 0.84
CA ILE A 91 -21.23 9.75 1.80
C ILE A 91 -20.29 8.59 1.54
N VAL A 92 -19.03 8.90 1.24
CA VAL A 92 -17.95 7.91 1.16
C VAL A 92 -17.15 7.90 2.44
N THR A 93 -16.71 6.71 2.86
CA THR A 93 -15.79 6.52 3.98
C THR A 93 -14.41 6.16 3.43
N LEU A 94 -13.40 6.92 3.81
CA LEU A 94 -12.00 6.66 3.50
C LEU A 94 -11.25 6.27 4.76
N VAL A 95 -10.22 5.45 4.62
CA VAL A 95 -9.17 5.32 5.64
C VAL A 95 -7.90 5.88 5.04
N ARG A 96 -7.21 6.75 5.78
CA ARG A 96 -5.99 7.43 5.35
C ARG A 96 -4.87 7.16 6.36
N ASN A 97 -3.72 6.78 5.84
CA ASN A 97 -2.49 6.60 6.61
C ASN A 97 -1.86 7.93 7.01
N HIS A 98 -1.09 7.85 8.09
CA HIS A 98 -0.21 8.90 8.58
C HIS A 98 1.19 8.32 8.76
N GLU A 99 2.11 8.69 7.87
CA GLU A 99 3.47 8.16 7.70
C GLU A 99 4.44 8.72 8.77
N LEU A 100 4.00 8.69 10.02
CA LEU A 100 4.70 9.28 11.14
C LEU A 100 5.80 8.32 11.60
N THR A 101 7.03 8.79 11.52
CA THR A 101 8.21 8.00 11.85
C THR A 101 8.63 8.20 13.31
N ARG A 102 8.70 9.46 13.76
CA ARG A 102 9.46 9.85 14.96
C ARG A 102 8.91 11.07 15.69
N GLU A 103 7.63 11.37 15.53
CA GLU A 103 7.04 12.52 16.23
C GLU A 103 6.80 12.19 17.71
N PRO A 104 7.20 13.05 18.66
CA PRO A 104 6.89 12.85 20.08
C PRO A 104 5.39 13.02 20.32
N GLY A 105 4.83 12.39 21.35
CA GLY A 105 3.42 12.62 21.76
C GLY A 105 2.51 11.41 21.90
N GLY A 106 3.01 10.18 21.71
CA GLY A 106 2.25 8.94 21.93
C GLY A 106 1.01 8.77 21.03
N SER A 107 0.34 7.65 21.21
CA SER A 107 -0.81 7.27 20.39
C SER A 107 -1.91 8.36 20.33
N PHE A 108 -2.48 8.56 19.14
CA PHE A 108 -3.59 9.49 18.89
C PHE A 108 -4.95 8.80 18.74
N ALA A 109 -5.00 7.47 18.87
CA ALA A 109 -6.24 6.69 18.85
C ALA A 109 -6.55 6.10 20.25
N PRO A 110 -7.80 5.66 20.50
CA PRO A 110 -8.13 4.95 21.73
C PRO A 110 -7.22 3.74 21.99
N ALA A 111 -7.06 3.35 23.26
CA ALA A 111 -6.19 2.23 23.65
C ALA A 111 -6.54 0.91 22.93
N ALA A 112 -7.82 0.67 22.63
CA ALA A 112 -8.27 -0.52 21.90
C ALA A 112 -7.80 -0.57 20.42
N ALA A 113 -7.34 0.56 19.88
CA ALA A 113 -6.83 0.72 18.52
C ALA A 113 -5.36 1.17 18.51
N THR A 114 -4.62 0.90 19.61
CA THR A 114 -3.23 1.29 19.78
C THR A 114 -2.34 0.07 19.86
N TYR A 115 -1.40 -0.08 18.91
CA TYR A 115 -0.47 -1.22 18.87
C TYR A 115 0.70 -1.05 19.86
N ASP A 116 1.52 -0.02 19.67
CA ASP A 116 2.57 0.41 20.59
C ASP A 116 2.32 1.86 21.05
N SER A 117 2.09 2.07 22.35
CA SER A 117 1.60 3.35 22.89
C SER A 117 2.55 4.53 22.71
N ASP A 118 3.84 4.25 22.48
CA ASP A 118 4.90 5.25 22.55
C ASP A 118 5.25 5.83 21.17
N VAL A 119 4.62 5.30 20.11
CA VAL A 119 4.76 5.77 18.73
C VAL A 119 3.43 6.28 18.18
N ARG A 120 3.48 7.00 17.05
CA ARG A 120 2.38 7.88 16.60
C ARG A 120 1.92 7.69 15.16
N GLY A 121 2.45 6.74 14.41
CA GLY A 121 1.87 6.38 13.11
C GLY A 121 0.50 5.75 13.30
N GLY A 122 -0.28 5.70 12.21
CA GLY A 122 -1.59 5.08 12.23
C GLY A 122 -2.49 5.55 11.10
N THR A 123 -3.79 5.49 11.34
CA THR A 123 -4.82 5.88 10.36
C THR A 123 -5.90 6.77 10.97
N VAL A 124 -6.50 7.59 10.11
CA VAL A 124 -7.74 8.30 10.38
C VAL A 124 -8.80 7.84 9.38
N THR A 125 -9.98 7.49 9.89
CA THR A 125 -11.17 7.23 9.07
C THR A 125 -11.88 8.56 8.82
N LEU A 126 -12.15 8.88 7.56
CA LEU A 126 -12.70 10.14 7.09
C LEU A 126 -14.04 9.88 6.40
N ARG A 127 -15.04 10.73 6.60
CA ARG A 127 -16.27 10.72 5.82
C ARG A 127 -16.40 11.97 4.98
N PHE A 128 -16.77 11.81 3.71
CA PHE A 128 -16.88 12.88 2.75
C PHE A 128 -18.18 12.79 1.96
N ASP A 129 -18.91 13.90 1.87
CA ASP A 129 -20.13 14.04 1.08
C ASP A 129 -19.77 14.42 -0.36
N THR A 130 -19.86 13.44 -1.26
CA THR A 130 -19.50 13.60 -2.67
C THR A 130 -20.51 14.45 -3.45
N ALA A 131 -21.77 14.51 -3.03
CA ALA A 131 -22.79 15.33 -3.69
C ALA A 131 -22.60 16.82 -3.38
N ARG A 132 -22.24 17.14 -2.12
CA ARG A 132 -21.94 18.52 -1.70
C ARG A 132 -20.49 18.91 -1.95
N GLY A 133 -19.60 17.93 -2.09
CA GLY A 133 -18.15 18.15 -2.13
C GLY A 133 -17.64 18.68 -0.79
N ALA A 134 -18.10 18.10 0.32
CA ALA A 134 -17.89 18.61 1.67
C ALA A 134 -17.39 17.53 2.64
N PHE A 135 -16.47 17.91 3.52
CA PHE A 135 -16.01 17.07 4.62
C PHE A 135 -17.11 16.91 5.68
N VAL A 136 -17.29 15.69 6.17
CA VAL A 136 -18.34 15.38 7.17
C VAL A 136 -17.73 15.27 8.57
N ASP A 137 -16.83 14.31 8.76
CA ASP A 137 -16.11 14.10 10.00
C ASP A 137 -14.88 13.20 9.80
N ALA A 138 -14.12 13.05 10.89
CA ALA A 138 -12.96 12.18 10.96
C ALA A 138 -12.88 11.50 12.34
N THR A 139 -12.23 10.34 12.40
CA THR A 139 -11.99 9.63 13.66
C THR A 139 -10.68 8.84 13.56
N PRO A 140 -9.76 8.98 14.54
CA PRO A 140 -8.61 8.07 14.67
C PRO A 140 -9.05 6.61 14.70
N SER A 141 -8.49 5.78 13.82
CA SER A 141 -8.94 4.39 13.64
C SER A 141 -7.86 3.34 13.88
N LEU A 142 -6.59 3.73 13.84
CA LEU A 142 -5.42 2.95 14.26
C LEU A 142 -4.36 3.93 14.71
N SER A 143 -3.59 3.57 15.73
CA SER A 143 -2.39 4.31 16.13
C SER A 143 -1.38 3.38 16.80
N GLY A 144 -0.21 3.91 17.14
CA GLY A 144 0.85 3.12 17.73
C GLY A 144 1.56 2.22 16.72
N THR A 145 1.47 2.57 15.44
CA THR A 145 2.26 1.99 14.35
C THR A 145 3.32 3.00 13.89
N LEU A 146 4.15 2.63 12.92
CA LEU A 146 5.25 3.44 12.43
C LEU A 146 5.28 3.48 10.91
N VAL A 147 5.54 4.67 10.35
CA VAL A 147 5.80 4.84 8.90
C VAL A 147 4.70 4.20 8.07
N ASN A 148 3.43 4.48 8.40
CA ASN A 148 2.31 3.99 7.63
C ASN A 148 2.35 4.66 6.24
N CYS A 149 2.93 4.00 5.24
CA CYS A 149 3.12 4.52 3.90
C CYS A 149 1.82 4.37 3.11
N ALA A 150 1.74 3.40 2.20
CA ALA A 150 0.54 3.11 1.44
C ALA A 150 -0.21 1.89 1.99
N GLY A 151 -0.90 1.17 1.10
CA GLY A 151 -1.82 0.12 1.51
C GLY A 151 -2.78 -0.27 0.41
N GLY A 152 -3.89 -0.87 0.80
CA GLY A 152 -4.93 -1.28 -0.14
C GLY A 152 -6.30 -1.45 0.48
N VAL A 153 -7.31 -1.15 -0.32
CA VAL A 153 -8.71 -1.47 0.01
C VAL A 153 -8.95 -2.96 -0.16
N THR A 154 -9.61 -3.57 0.81
CA THR A 154 -10.07 -4.95 0.72
C THR A 154 -11.47 -5.01 0.08
N PRO A 155 -11.83 -6.11 -0.61
CA PRO A 155 -13.16 -6.30 -1.16
C PRO A 155 -14.30 -6.33 -0.12
N TRP A 156 -13.97 -6.51 1.16
CA TRP A 156 -14.93 -6.57 2.26
C TRP A 156 -15.01 -5.27 3.08
N GLY A 157 -14.44 -4.17 2.59
CA GLY A 157 -14.64 -2.83 3.15
C GLY A 157 -13.73 -2.49 4.32
N SER A 158 -12.46 -2.87 4.22
CA SER A 158 -11.38 -2.46 5.13
C SER A 158 -10.19 -1.91 4.35
N TRP A 159 -9.26 -1.28 5.06
CA TRP A 159 -7.97 -0.81 4.55
C TRP A 159 -6.84 -1.61 5.19
N LEU A 160 -5.87 -2.02 4.38
CA LEU A 160 -4.62 -2.62 4.83
C LEU A 160 -3.57 -1.52 4.92
N SER A 161 -3.27 -1.06 6.13
CA SER A 161 -2.22 -0.06 6.40
C SER A 161 -0.86 -0.76 6.50
N CYS A 162 0.15 -0.26 5.78
CA CYS A 162 1.47 -0.87 5.68
C CYS A 162 2.52 -0.05 6.43
N GLU A 163 3.23 -0.66 7.39
CA GLU A 163 4.41 -0.05 7.99
C GLU A 163 5.64 -0.26 7.09
N GLU A 164 6.24 0.84 6.62
CA GLU A 164 7.44 0.85 5.78
C GLU A 164 8.72 0.94 6.64
N ILE A 165 8.90 0.01 7.57
CA ILE A 165 10.07 -0.01 8.46
C ILE A 165 10.29 -1.40 9.05
N VAL A 166 11.54 -1.83 9.27
CA VAL A 166 11.81 -3.07 10.03
C VAL A 166 12.49 -2.77 11.36
N VAL A 167 11.80 -3.06 12.45
CA VAL A 167 12.30 -2.85 13.82
C VAL A 167 11.89 -4.01 14.71
N ASP A 168 12.81 -4.53 15.52
CA ASP A 168 12.49 -5.57 16.50
C ASP A 168 12.18 -4.97 17.88
N ALA A 169 11.32 -5.66 18.63
CA ALA A 169 11.12 -5.37 20.05
C ALA A 169 12.46 -5.37 20.80
N GLY A 170 12.65 -4.40 21.69
CA GLY A 170 13.89 -4.15 22.43
C GLY A 170 14.93 -3.34 21.64
N GLN A 171 14.71 -3.05 20.35
CA GLN A 171 15.61 -2.19 19.59
C GLN A 171 15.49 -0.74 20.07
N LYS A 172 16.63 -0.07 20.21
CA LYS A 172 16.70 1.36 20.54
C LYS A 172 16.64 2.19 19.27
N VAL A 173 15.50 2.85 19.05
CA VAL A 173 15.27 3.74 17.93
C VAL A 173 15.37 5.18 18.41
N ARG A 174 16.20 5.97 17.73
CA ARG A 174 16.30 7.41 17.99
C ARG A 174 15.09 8.10 17.38
N ILE A 175 14.24 8.66 18.24
CA ILE A 175 13.01 9.37 17.86
C ILE A 175 13.33 10.85 17.66
N THR A 176 13.93 11.50 18.66
CA THR A 176 14.42 12.89 18.51
C THR A 176 15.93 12.95 18.69
N LYS A 177 16.53 14.13 18.55
CA LYS A 177 17.95 14.33 18.85
C LYS A 177 18.30 13.86 20.28
N ASP A 178 17.39 14.07 21.22
CA ASP A 178 17.62 13.88 22.66
C ASP A 178 16.77 12.74 23.25
N TYR A 179 15.98 12.04 22.43
CA TYR A 179 15.12 10.94 22.86
C TYR A 179 15.37 9.68 22.04
N VAL A 180 15.85 8.65 22.73
CA VAL A 180 15.96 7.28 22.23
C VAL A 180 14.92 6.45 22.95
N HIS A 181 14.10 5.76 22.18
CA HIS A 181 13.05 4.89 22.69
C HIS A 181 13.41 3.43 22.42
N GLU A 182 13.22 2.60 23.43
CA GLU A 182 13.35 1.15 23.30
C GLU A 182 11.99 0.58 22.93
N MET A 183 11.91 -0.03 21.75
CA MET A 183 10.64 -0.43 21.15
C MET A 183 10.00 -1.55 21.94
N LYS A 184 8.73 -1.39 22.31
CA LYS A 184 8.03 -2.41 23.11
C LYS A 184 7.58 -3.57 22.23
N ARG A 185 7.34 -3.30 20.95
CA ARG A 185 6.93 -4.29 19.95
C ARG A 185 7.82 -4.24 18.71
N SER A 186 7.80 -5.33 17.94
CA SER A 186 8.37 -5.32 16.60
C SER A 186 7.43 -4.58 15.63
N HIS A 187 7.99 -3.91 14.64
CA HIS A 187 7.30 -3.17 13.58
C HIS A 187 7.78 -3.63 12.19
N GLY A 188 7.00 -3.26 11.18
CA GLY A 188 7.15 -3.67 9.78
C GLY A 188 6.04 -4.58 9.31
N PHE A 189 4.83 -4.39 9.84
CA PHE A 189 3.70 -5.25 9.57
C PHE A 189 2.56 -4.51 8.87
N VAL A 190 1.64 -5.31 8.31
CA VAL A 190 0.37 -4.83 7.78
C VAL A 190 -0.70 -4.90 8.87
N PHE A 191 -1.55 -3.87 8.94
CA PHE A 191 -2.68 -3.79 9.87
C PHE A 191 -3.99 -3.62 9.12
N GLU A 192 -5.03 -4.31 9.56
CA GLU A 192 -6.37 -4.17 8.98
C GLU A 192 -7.19 -3.12 9.75
N VAL A 193 -7.78 -2.17 9.03
CA VAL A 193 -8.61 -1.09 9.56
C VAL A 193 -10.00 -1.15 8.90
N PRO A 194 -11.07 -1.52 9.62
CA PRO A 194 -12.40 -1.60 9.03
C PRO A 194 -12.92 -0.20 8.67
N GLY A 195 -13.72 -0.10 7.60
CA GLY A 195 -14.39 1.17 7.26
C GLY A 195 -15.43 1.62 8.28
N LYS A 196 -15.83 0.72 9.20
CA LYS A 196 -16.71 1.03 10.32
C LYS A 196 -16.10 0.51 11.62
N GLY A 197 -15.90 1.41 12.57
CA GLY A 197 -15.30 1.10 13.87
C GLY A 197 -13.80 1.33 13.89
N LEU A 198 -13.13 0.69 14.84
CA LEU A 198 -11.71 0.81 15.07
C LEU A 198 -10.98 -0.44 14.58
N SER A 199 -9.70 -0.29 14.22
CA SER A 199 -8.80 -1.43 14.13
C SER A 199 -8.70 -2.13 15.48
N ASN A 200 -8.46 -3.43 15.47
CA ASN A 200 -8.08 -4.19 16.66
C ASN A 200 -6.59 -4.01 17.02
N ALA A 201 -5.82 -3.28 16.21
CA ALA A 201 -4.39 -3.07 16.35
C ALA A 201 -3.56 -4.36 16.43
N GLU A 202 -4.02 -5.43 15.77
CA GLU A 202 -3.29 -6.68 15.67
C GLU A 202 -2.56 -6.77 14.31
N PRO A 203 -1.23 -7.03 14.29
CA PRO A 203 -0.49 -7.14 13.04
C PRO A 203 -0.81 -8.43 12.29
N LEU A 204 -0.80 -8.38 10.97
CA LEU A 204 -0.94 -9.54 10.07
C LEU A 204 0.42 -10.22 9.87
N LEU A 205 0.92 -10.89 10.92
CA LEU A 205 2.29 -11.43 10.98
C LEU A 205 2.67 -12.35 9.81
N ASP A 206 1.76 -13.21 9.34
CA ASP A 206 2.04 -14.14 8.23
C ASP A 206 2.20 -13.41 6.88
N MET A 207 1.94 -12.10 6.78
CA MET A 207 2.25 -11.27 5.61
C MET A 207 3.69 -10.79 5.55
N GLY A 208 4.47 -11.02 6.61
CA GLY A 208 5.89 -10.70 6.65
C GLY A 208 6.23 -9.44 7.43
N GLN A 209 7.45 -9.40 7.99
CA GLN A 209 8.09 -8.21 8.51
C GLN A 209 9.05 -7.64 7.45
N MET A 210 8.69 -6.51 6.82
CA MET A 210 9.49 -5.86 5.77
C MET A 210 9.13 -4.37 5.67
N GLU A 211 9.84 -3.63 4.83
CA GLU A 211 9.50 -2.25 4.47
C GLU A 211 8.29 -2.26 3.51
N HIS A 212 7.08 -2.53 4.02
CA HIS A 212 5.88 -2.64 3.20
C HIS A 212 5.48 -1.27 2.64
N GLU A 213 5.43 -1.16 1.32
CA GLU A 213 4.82 0.02 0.69
C GLU A 213 3.29 -0.16 0.64
N ALA A 214 2.84 -1.12 -0.18
CA ALA A 214 1.45 -1.25 -0.57
C ALA A 214 1.00 -2.71 -0.59
N ALA A 215 -0.31 -2.88 -0.46
CA ALA A 215 -0.98 -4.17 -0.47
C ALA A 215 -2.13 -4.11 -1.47
N ALA A 216 -2.34 -5.15 -2.28
CA ALA A 216 -3.49 -5.22 -3.17
C ALA A 216 -4.14 -6.60 -3.11
N VAL A 217 -5.41 -6.64 -2.72
CA VAL A 217 -6.17 -7.89 -2.64
C VAL A 217 -6.77 -8.21 -3.99
N ASP A 218 -6.56 -9.43 -4.49
CA ASP A 218 -7.30 -9.94 -5.62
C ASP A 218 -8.70 -10.38 -5.17
N PRO A 219 -9.78 -9.75 -5.66
CA PRO A 219 -11.13 -10.07 -5.23
C PRO A 219 -11.59 -11.48 -5.63
N ARG A 220 -10.87 -12.15 -6.55
CA ARG A 220 -11.26 -13.47 -7.06
C ARG A 220 -10.94 -14.60 -6.09
N ASP A 221 -9.80 -14.50 -5.41
CA ASP A 221 -9.27 -15.58 -4.56
C ASP A 221 -8.80 -15.10 -3.18
N GLY A 222 -8.78 -13.78 -2.94
CA GLY A 222 -8.35 -13.18 -1.68
C GLY A 222 -6.84 -13.17 -1.47
N ILE A 223 -6.04 -13.49 -2.48
CA ILE A 223 -4.58 -13.35 -2.42
C ILE A 223 -4.24 -11.87 -2.26
N VAL A 224 -3.30 -11.57 -1.38
CA VAL A 224 -2.81 -10.20 -1.16
C VAL A 224 -1.41 -10.09 -1.77
N TYR A 225 -1.25 -9.20 -2.75
CA TYR A 225 0.04 -8.87 -3.34
C TYR A 225 0.68 -7.72 -2.56
N LEU A 226 1.96 -7.84 -2.25
CA LEU A 226 2.68 -6.93 -1.36
C LEU A 226 3.98 -6.46 -2.03
N THR A 227 4.29 -5.19 -1.88
CA THR A 227 5.53 -4.56 -2.34
C THR A 227 6.41 -4.15 -1.17
N GLU A 228 7.72 -4.18 -1.40
CA GLU A 228 8.75 -3.84 -0.42
C GLU A 228 9.61 -2.69 -0.97
N ASP A 229 9.62 -1.51 -0.33
CA ASP A 229 10.43 -0.35 -0.76
C ASP A 229 11.87 -0.41 -0.22
N GLN A 230 12.51 -1.57 -0.38
CA GLN A 230 13.87 -1.78 0.14
C GLN A 230 14.94 -1.58 -0.95
N GLU A 231 16.10 -1.06 -0.52
CA GLU A 231 17.36 -1.11 -1.26
C GLU A 231 18.47 -1.84 -0.47
N PRO A 232 19.44 -2.49 -1.16
CA PRO A 232 19.56 -2.63 -2.61
C PRO A 232 18.70 -3.75 -3.22
N HIS A 233 18.00 -4.51 -2.39
CA HIS A 233 17.20 -5.66 -2.77
C HIS A 233 15.80 -5.57 -2.16
N ALA A 234 14.80 -5.65 -3.02
CA ALA A 234 13.39 -5.77 -2.66
C ALA A 234 12.78 -7.04 -3.26
N GLY A 235 11.75 -7.58 -2.62
CA GLY A 235 10.91 -8.62 -3.16
C GLY A 235 9.52 -8.13 -3.55
N PHE A 236 8.93 -8.83 -4.52
CA PHE A 236 7.49 -8.77 -4.77
C PHE A 236 6.86 -10.03 -4.22
N TYR A 237 5.85 -9.88 -3.36
CA TYR A 237 5.31 -11.00 -2.61
C TYR A 237 3.83 -11.23 -2.90
N ARG A 238 3.37 -12.45 -2.61
CA ARG A 238 1.96 -12.75 -2.44
C ARG A 238 1.73 -13.50 -1.14
N PHE A 239 0.71 -13.08 -0.41
CA PHE A 239 0.17 -13.77 0.74
C PHE A 239 -1.09 -14.54 0.33
N ILE A 240 -1.09 -15.84 0.58
CA ILE A 240 -2.23 -16.73 0.33
C ILE A 240 -2.91 -17.00 1.67
N PRO A 241 -4.08 -16.40 1.96
CA PRO A 241 -4.77 -16.63 3.23
C PRO A 241 -5.25 -18.08 3.36
N LYS A 242 -5.27 -18.61 4.58
CA LYS A 242 -5.91 -19.93 4.85
C LYS A 242 -7.41 -19.89 4.55
N VAL A 243 -8.04 -18.74 4.79
CA VAL A 243 -9.44 -18.48 4.49
C VAL A 243 -9.54 -17.10 3.83
N PRO A 244 -9.92 -17.01 2.55
CA PRO A 244 -10.11 -15.74 1.86
C PRO A 244 -11.02 -14.80 2.68
N GLY A 245 -10.62 -13.53 2.80
CA GLY A 245 -11.35 -12.53 3.58
C GLY A 245 -11.18 -12.61 5.11
N GLN A 246 -10.37 -13.53 5.63
CA GLN A 246 -10.09 -13.65 7.07
C GLN A 246 -8.58 -13.67 7.33
N LEU A 247 -7.93 -12.54 7.10
CA LEU A 247 -6.47 -12.40 7.07
C LEU A 247 -5.80 -12.79 8.40
N HIS A 248 -6.42 -12.51 9.55
CA HIS A 248 -5.93 -12.91 10.87
C HIS A 248 -5.89 -14.44 11.11
N ARG A 249 -6.52 -15.27 10.26
CA ARG A 249 -6.35 -16.73 10.32
C ARG A 249 -4.98 -17.19 9.81
N GLY A 250 -4.17 -16.26 9.30
CA GLY A 250 -2.85 -16.54 8.77
C GLY A 250 -2.91 -17.16 7.38
N GLY A 251 -1.76 -17.56 6.86
CA GLY A 251 -1.60 -17.95 5.47
C GLY A 251 -0.20 -18.44 5.14
N ARG A 252 0.19 -18.30 3.87
CA ARG A 252 1.55 -18.52 3.40
C ARG A 252 2.03 -17.30 2.64
N LEU A 253 3.26 -16.88 2.90
CA LEU A 253 3.92 -15.81 2.15
C LEU A 253 4.86 -16.42 1.12
N GLN A 254 4.83 -15.89 -0.10
CA GLN A 254 5.70 -16.32 -1.19
C GLN A 254 6.30 -15.13 -1.90
N MET A 255 7.56 -15.24 -2.31
CA MET A 255 8.25 -14.25 -3.14
C MET A 255 8.22 -14.65 -4.61
N LEU A 256 8.08 -13.67 -5.51
CA LEU A 256 8.10 -13.89 -6.95
C LEU A 256 9.48 -14.32 -7.42
N ARG A 257 9.50 -15.30 -8.33
CA ARG A 257 10.66 -15.77 -9.08
C ARG A 257 10.39 -15.66 -10.57
N ALA A 258 11.16 -14.87 -11.30
CA ALA A 258 11.19 -14.91 -12.75
C ALA A 258 12.19 -15.99 -13.23
N GLU A 259 11.71 -16.94 -14.04
CA GLU A 259 12.55 -18.02 -14.58
C GLU A 259 13.69 -17.43 -15.44
N GLY A 260 14.94 -17.74 -15.09
CA GLY A 260 16.13 -17.27 -15.80
C GLY A 260 16.51 -15.81 -15.55
N ALA A 261 15.80 -15.10 -14.66
CA ALA A 261 16.06 -13.69 -14.34
C ALA A 261 16.09 -13.47 -12.81
N PRO A 262 17.18 -13.86 -12.11
CA PRO A 262 17.29 -13.71 -10.66
C PRO A 262 17.45 -12.25 -10.21
N ASP A 263 17.79 -11.33 -11.12
CA ASP A 263 17.90 -9.91 -10.85
C ASP A 263 17.13 -9.13 -11.93
N LEU A 264 16.09 -8.42 -11.50
CA LEU A 264 15.19 -7.64 -12.35
C LEU A 264 15.42 -6.14 -12.21
N ARG A 265 16.42 -5.71 -11.42
CA ARG A 265 16.68 -4.29 -11.14
C ARG A 265 17.14 -3.52 -12.37
N ARG A 266 17.81 -4.17 -13.33
CA ARG A 266 18.42 -3.57 -14.53
C ARG A 266 18.40 -4.50 -15.75
N GLY A 267 18.74 -3.98 -16.93
CA GLY A 267 18.91 -4.75 -18.16
C GLY A 267 17.63 -5.38 -18.72
N ARG A 268 16.46 -4.85 -18.36
CA ARG A 268 15.15 -5.31 -18.82
C ARG A 268 14.68 -4.50 -20.02
N ARG A 269 13.93 -5.13 -20.92
CA ARG A 269 13.31 -4.44 -22.06
C ARG A 269 11.84 -4.15 -21.78
N VAL A 270 11.37 -2.96 -22.14
CA VAL A 270 9.93 -2.65 -22.11
C VAL A 270 9.17 -3.68 -22.96
N GLY A 271 8.10 -4.24 -22.40
CA GLY A 271 7.30 -5.29 -23.05
C GLY A 271 7.90 -6.71 -22.96
N GLU A 272 9.03 -6.90 -22.26
CA GLU A 272 9.56 -8.24 -22.00
C GLU A 272 8.57 -9.08 -21.19
N VAL A 273 8.33 -10.31 -21.65
CA VAL A 273 7.45 -11.27 -20.97
C VAL A 273 8.33 -12.36 -20.36
N LEU A 274 8.28 -12.46 -19.04
CA LEU A 274 8.99 -13.48 -18.27
C LEU A 274 7.99 -14.46 -17.66
N LYS A 275 8.33 -15.74 -17.67
CA LYS A 275 7.57 -16.72 -16.93
C LYS A 275 7.92 -16.63 -15.45
N VAL A 276 6.92 -16.61 -14.59
CA VAL A 276 7.09 -16.47 -13.15
C VAL A 276 6.63 -17.71 -12.38
N ARG A 277 7.25 -17.90 -11.21
CA ARG A 277 6.88 -18.85 -10.17
C ARG A 277 6.92 -18.14 -8.82
N TRP A 278 6.61 -18.88 -7.77
CA TRP A 278 6.59 -18.41 -6.40
C TRP A 278 7.43 -19.34 -5.55
N VAL A 279 8.27 -18.76 -4.70
CA VAL A 279 9.09 -19.47 -3.72
C VAL A 279 8.56 -19.15 -2.33
N GLU A 280 8.54 -20.13 -1.43
CA GLU A 280 8.02 -19.93 -0.08
C GLU A 280 8.94 -18.99 0.73
N ILE A 281 8.35 -18.29 1.71
CA ILE A 281 9.04 -17.64 2.81
C ILE A 281 8.66 -18.36 4.09
N GLU A 282 9.61 -19.09 4.68
CA GLU A 282 9.33 -19.98 5.81
C GLU A 282 9.20 -19.23 7.15
N GLU A 283 9.96 -18.16 7.34
CA GLU A 283 9.95 -17.35 8.58
C GLU A 283 9.54 -15.90 8.23
N PRO A 284 8.23 -15.63 8.02
CA PRO A 284 7.76 -14.31 7.58
C PRO A 284 8.08 -13.21 8.59
N THR A 285 8.11 -13.50 9.89
CA THR A 285 8.42 -12.51 10.93
C THR A 285 9.92 -12.31 11.15
N ARG A 286 10.80 -12.91 10.35
CA ARG A 286 12.25 -12.67 10.41
C ARG A 286 12.62 -11.55 9.44
N GLY A 287 12.25 -10.32 9.79
CA GLY A 287 12.54 -9.14 8.98
C GLY A 287 13.99 -8.69 9.05
N ARG A 288 14.72 -9.03 10.13
CA ARG A 288 16.15 -8.70 10.26
C ARG A 288 17.05 -9.88 9.92
N SER A 289 18.17 -9.61 9.27
CA SER A 289 19.20 -10.61 9.01
C SER A 289 20.11 -10.83 10.22
N ALA A 290 21.00 -11.83 10.15
CA ALA A 290 21.93 -12.16 11.25
C ALA A 290 22.88 -11.00 11.62
N ASN A 291 23.13 -10.07 10.70
CA ASN A 291 23.93 -8.87 10.95
C ASN A 291 23.10 -7.73 11.57
N GLY A 292 21.79 -7.95 11.71
CA GLY A 292 20.84 -6.95 12.16
C GLY A 292 20.47 -5.94 11.07
N ASP A 293 20.63 -6.24 9.78
CA ASP A 293 20.11 -5.37 8.70
C ASP A 293 18.62 -5.66 8.46
N PRO A 294 17.81 -4.69 7.98
CA PRO A 294 16.37 -4.86 7.73
C PRO A 294 16.02 -5.73 6.51
N ASP A 295 16.94 -6.58 6.04
CA ASP A 295 16.83 -7.35 4.81
C ASP A 295 16.66 -8.86 5.05
N GLY A 296 16.24 -9.25 6.25
CA GLY A 296 16.08 -10.65 6.66
C GLY A 296 15.05 -11.39 5.81
N LEU A 297 13.91 -10.76 5.50
CA LEU A 297 12.83 -11.39 4.74
C LEU A 297 13.24 -11.57 3.27
N VAL A 298 13.69 -10.51 2.61
CA VAL A 298 14.13 -10.59 1.20
C VAL A 298 15.28 -11.57 1.00
N ARG A 299 16.23 -11.68 1.95
CA ARG A 299 17.32 -12.66 1.89
C ARG A 299 16.82 -14.11 1.88
N GLN A 300 15.74 -14.42 2.60
CA GLN A 300 15.12 -15.76 2.56
C GLN A 300 14.60 -16.07 1.16
N GLY A 301 13.82 -15.15 0.59
CA GLY A 301 13.25 -15.33 -0.74
C GLY A 301 14.32 -15.45 -1.82
N LEU A 302 15.38 -14.63 -1.76
CA LEU A 302 16.53 -14.73 -2.66
C LEU A 302 17.26 -16.07 -2.51
N ALA A 303 17.48 -16.56 -1.29
CA ALA A 303 18.08 -17.87 -1.04
C ALA A 303 17.24 -19.02 -1.60
N ASN A 304 15.90 -18.87 -1.57
CA ASN A 304 14.96 -19.83 -2.15
C ASN A 304 14.82 -19.69 -3.69
N GLY A 305 15.54 -18.75 -4.31
CA GLY A 305 15.59 -18.54 -5.75
C GLY A 305 14.60 -17.51 -6.29
N GLY A 306 14.05 -16.66 -5.42
CA GLY A 306 13.27 -15.47 -5.78
C GLY A 306 14.09 -14.47 -6.60
N SER A 307 13.40 -13.57 -7.30
CA SER A 307 14.04 -12.54 -8.12
C SER A 307 14.15 -11.23 -7.37
N SER A 308 15.33 -10.62 -7.40
CA SER A 308 15.54 -9.30 -6.80
C SER A 308 14.90 -8.21 -7.64
N PHE A 309 14.13 -7.37 -6.97
CA PHE A 309 13.77 -6.02 -7.39
C PHE A 309 14.54 -5.00 -6.56
N ILE A 310 14.19 -3.73 -6.71
CA ILE A 310 14.67 -2.62 -5.90
C ILE A 310 13.52 -1.63 -5.76
N ARG A 311 13.32 -1.10 -4.55
CA ARG A 311 12.39 0.00 -4.29
C ARG A 311 11.02 -0.18 -4.94
N LEU A 312 10.32 -1.26 -4.57
CA LEU A 312 8.98 -1.52 -5.09
C LEU A 312 7.97 -0.70 -4.31
N GLU A 313 7.24 0.14 -5.01
CA GLU A 313 6.25 1.03 -4.39
C GLU A 313 4.83 0.55 -4.75
N GLY A 314 3.92 1.44 -5.17
CA GLY A 314 2.49 1.13 -5.33
C GLY A 314 2.18 -0.15 -6.13
N VAL A 315 1.17 -0.90 -5.68
CA VAL A 315 0.61 -2.08 -6.34
C VAL A 315 -0.90 -1.98 -6.47
N ILE A 316 -1.46 -2.43 -7.59
CA ILE A 316 -2.90 -2.54 -7.83
C ILE A 316 -3.24 -3.86 -8.53
N VAL A 317 -4.43 -4.38 -8.23
CA VAL A 317 -5.04 -5.49 -8.97
C VAL A 317 -6.20 -4.93 -9.79
N GLU A 318 -6.18 -5.21 -11.10
CA GLU A 318 -7.25 -4.83 -12.01
C GLU A 318 -7.42 -5.93 -13.06
N GLU A 319 -8.65 -6.42 -13.22
CA GLU A 319 -9.02 -7.41 -14.25
C GLU A 319 -8.12 -8.66 -14.27
N GLY A 320 -7.80 -9.12 -13.06
CA GLY A 320 -6.99 -10.29 -12.84
C GLY A 320 -5.52 -10.15 -13.23
N ARG A 321 -5.05 -8.91 -13.39
CA ARG A 321 -3.64 -8.55 -13.55
C ARG A 321 -3.20 -7.76 -12.34
N VAL A 322 -1.93 -7.94 -11.98
CA VAL A 322 -1.28 -7.18 -10.92
C VAL A 322 -0.27 -6.24 -11.56
N PHE A 323 -0.37 -4.96 -11.22
CA PHE A 323 0.55 -3.93 -11.68
C PHE A 323 1.25 -3.36 -10.45
N PHE A 324 2.56 -3.24 -10.51
CA PHE A 324 3.35 -2.62 -9.46
C PHE A 324 4.47 -1.80 -10.09
N ILE A 325 5.01 -0.85 -9.32
CA ILE A 325 6.08 0.03 -9.77
C ILE A 325 7.38 -0.25 -9.03
N SER A 326 8.50 0.07 -9.67
CA SER A 326 9.83 0.08 -9.07
C SER A 326 10.41 1.46 -9.31
N THR A 327 10.58 2.24 -8.25
CA THR A 327 10.93 3.66 -8.38
C THR A 327 12.37 3.87 -8.84
N SER A 328 13.26 2.94 -8.48
CA SER A 328 14.67 2.98 -8.87
C SER A 328 15.07 1.86 -9.85
N GLY A 329 14.10 1.11 -10.38
CA GLY A 329 14.32 0.02 -11.32
C GLY A 329 14.55 0.52 -12.75
N GLY A 330 15.40 -0.19 -13.49
CA GLY A 330 15.67 0.05 -14.90
C GLY A 330 17.05 0.66 -15.17
N ASP A 331 17.36 0.81 -16.47
CA ASP A 331 18.66 1.29 -16.93
C ASP A 331 18.73 2.82 -17.03
N ALA A 332 17.57 3.48 -17.10
CA ALA A 332 17.50 4.94 -17.01
C ALA A 332 17.94 5.37 -15.61
N ARG A 333 18.90 6.29 -15.53
CA ARG A 333 19.22 6.96 -14.28
C ARG A 333 18.27 8.14 -14.14
N CYS A 334 17.48 8.15 -13.07
CA CYS A 334 16.78 9.34 -12.60
C CYS A 334 17.79 10.29 -11.93
#